data_AF-A0A3D4F7U4-F1
#
_entry.id   AF-A0A3D4F7U4-F1
#
_cell.length_a   1.000
_cell.length_b   1.000
_cell.length_c   1.000
_cell.angle_alpha   90.00
_cell.angle_beta   90.00
_cell.angle_gamma   90.00
#
_symmetry.space_group_name_H-M   'P 1'
#
loop_
_entity.id
_entity.type
_entity.pdbx_description
1 polymer ?
#
loop_
_entity_poly.entity_id
_entity_poly.type
_entity_poly.pdbx_seq_one_letter_code
_entity_poly.pdbx_strand_id
1 'polypeptide(L)'
;EHSEAYIDRAYQLVEIPAHLEGLPFIRSANADAESQVKGGMSFELLFPSRVYIADDTRAPQPPGWLTDHFDGTDQFLSTEDARHRIYQADFPAGLVRLGSNQSSPRVSKSSYIVILEPQFLQPQSSTTSIQKVLDVLDQGNPQRGRALFHDARAANCVACHALENRGQVLAPDLMDIFSRSKPEVLIQSILDPSAVITEGFASQAIETTDGETYSGLVVSESGRDILIADATGQTRRILKSQIELREGSELSAMPGGFGDILSPTQVADLLAYLKTQTSAPSTAEEPGASTEAQIEVIDDWRLEPASDGWRLIKGEQELARFYHKHPEVHRPFWAHVKTPSGLQVTRPFPPVEGVDATDHASMHPGLSMGFAILNGVNFWHNREGRVVHLGYDAMKTQGLVLTLNLQQAYVDADGSQLCKETLEYRIVPNTDGYLISQESMFSADKPFYFGVKEEMGLTMRVATPLVVRSGLGGRILNGQGGENEKGTWGKVDQWWDYSGTIQGQWVGMQLMTGPGNPDTWAHSRDYGVLVANPFPLDIKANRSKRVEVPPGETFTLRFGVQIHQHLDAQGFDPAQSYRRYLSIVSQP
;
A
#
# COMPACT_ATOMS: atom_id res chain seq x y z
N GLU A 1 11.28 16.53 -1.87
CA GLU A 1 10.77 16.91 -0.53
C GLU A 1 11.93 16.88 0.44
N HIS A 2 11.95 17.77 1.43
CA HIS A 2 13.00 17.77 2.46
C HIS A 2 12.86 16.50 3.30
N SER A 3 13.93 15.71 3.37
CA SER A 3 13.97 14.47 4.15
C SER A 3 14.65 14.72 5.50
N GLU A 4 14.09 14.16 6.56
CA GLU A 4 14.70 14.19 7.90
C GLU A 4 16.02 13.39 7.91
N ALA A 5 17.10 14.01 8.38
CA ALA A 5 18.43 13.41 8.37
C ALA A 5 18.62 12.29 9.42
N TYR A 6 17.90 12.36 10.54
CA TYR A 6 18.05 11.46 11.69
C TYR A 6 16.71 10.90 12.16
N ILE A 7 16.69 9.78 12.89
CA ILE A 7 15.44 9.19 13.42
C ILE A 7 14.92 9.86 14.70
N ASP A 8 15.77 10.63 15.38
CA ASP A 8 15.52 11.20 16.71
C ASP A 8 15.70 12.73 16.77
N ARG A 9 15.84 13.36 15.61
CA ARG A 9 15.91 14.83 15.43
C ARG A 9 15.15 15.21 14.17
N ALA A 10 14.43 16.33 14.23
CA ALA A 10 13.63 16.84 13.12
C ALA A 10 14.44 17.65 12.07
N TYR A 11 15.78 17.56 12.10
CA TYR A 11 16.64 18.32 11.19
C TYR A 11 16.48 17.84 9.76
N GLN A 12 16.13 18.77 8.87
CA GLN A 12 15.97 18.49 7.45
C GLN A 12 17.29 18.52 6.70
N LEU A 13 17.40 17.74 5.62
CA LEU A 13 18.40 17.94 4.57
C LEU A 13 18.03 19.19 3.75
N VAL A 14 18.96 20.14 3.67
CA VAL A 14 18.73 21.47 3.07
C VAL A 14 19.52 21.64 1.77
N GLU A 15 20.79 21.25 1.75
CA GLU A 15 21.64 21.31 0.56
C GLU A 15 22.23 19.93 0.29
N ILE A 16 21.89 19.36 -0.87
CA ILE A 16 22.34 18.04 -1.31
C ILE A 16 23.03 18.21 -2.67
N PRO A 17 24.24 17.69 -2.87
CA PRO A 17 24.83 17.64 -4.19
C PRO A 17 23.94 16.85 -5.16
N ALA A 18 23.73 17.37 -6.37
CA ALA A 18 22.78 16.80 -7.35
C ALA A 18 22.98 15.30 -7.62
N HIS A 19 24.23 14.81 -7.62
CA HIS A 19 24.54 13.40 -7.84
C HIS A 19 24.13 12.47 -6.67
N LEU A 20 23.81 13.03 -5.49
CA LEU A 20 23.32 12.28 -4.34
C LEU A 20 21.79 12.34 -4.19
N GLU A 21 21.11 13.16 -4.98
CA GLU A 21 19.66 13.25 -4.94
C GLU A 21 19.01 11.94 -5.40
N GLY A 22 17.99 11.49 -4.66
CA GLY A 22 17.30 10.24 -4.93
C GLY A 22 18.03 8.96 -4.50
N LEU A 23 19.25 9.09 -3.95
CA LEU A 23 19.97 7.94 -3.39
C LEU A 23 19.39 7.53 -2.02
N PRO A 24 19.33 6.22 -1.72
CA PRO A 24 19.00 5.76 -0.37
C PRO A 24 20.08 6.16 0.63
N PHE A 25 19.66 6.50 1.84
CA PHE A 25 20.57 6.82 2.94
C PHE A 25 20.06 6.23 4.26
N ILE A 26 20.96 6.04 5.21
CA ILE A 26 20.65 5.52 6.55
C ILE A 26 20.41 6.71 7.48
N ARG A 27 19.19 6.81 8.00
CA ARG A 27 18.86 7.73 9.10
C ARG A 27 19.39 7.14 10.41
N SER A 28 20.52 7.66 10.91
CA SER A 28 21.05 7.25 12.21
C SER A 28 20.34 7.97 13.37
N ALA A 29 20.55 7.50 14.59
CA ALA A 29 20.21 8.25 15.79
C ALA A 29 21.29 9.31 16.06
N ASN A 30 20.94 10.59 16.07
CA ASN A 30 21.86 11.66 16.37
C ASN A 30 22.27 11.68 17.86
N ALA A 31 21.47 11.09 18.75
CA ALA A 31 21.84 10.88 20.15
C ALA A 31 23.12 10.03 20.32
N ASP A 32 23.46 9.19 19.34
CA ASP A 32 24.69 8.40 19.33
C ASP A 32 25.92 9.17 18.82
N ALA A 33 25.79 10.47 18.51
CA ALA A 33 26.89 11.25 17.97
C ALA A 33 28.11 11.31 18.89
N GLU A 34 27.93 11.13 20.21
CA GLU A 34 29.02 11.05 21.21
C GLU A 34 29.37 9.62 21.66
N SER A 35 28.72 8.61 21.08
CA SER A 35 28.88 7.21 21.47
C SER A 35 30.27 6.66 21.16
N GLN A 36 30.85 5.96 22.15
CA GLN A 36 32.15 5.30 22.06
C GLN A 36 32.05 3.77 22.05
N VAL A 37 30.86 3.22 21.77
CA VAL A 37 30.68 1.77 21.64
C VAL A 37 31.67 1.26 20.58
N LYS A 38 32.47 0.25 20.95
CA LYS A 38 33.38 -0.42 20.02
C LYS A 38 32.55 -1.03 18.88
N GLY A 39 32.73 -0.53 17.67
CA GLY A 39 32.21 -1.17 16.45
C GLY A 39 31.21 -0.39 15.61
N GLY A 40 30.85 0.85 15.97
CA GLY A 40 30.05 1.76 15.14
C GLY A 40 28.82 1.11 14.49
N MET A 41 28.53 1.47 13.24
CA MET A 41 27.42 0.95 12.43
C MET A 41 27.89 -0.18 11.51
N SER A 42 27.05 -1.19 11.25
CA SER A 42 27.30 -2.19 10.20
C SER A 42 26.04 -2.51 9.39
N PHE A 43 26.21 -2.78 8.10
CA PHE A 43 25.14 -3.13 7.17
C PHE A 43 25.66 -4.03 6.04
N GLU A 44 24.77 -4.75 5.36
CA GLU A 44 25.12 -5.64 4.25
C GLU A 44 24.68 -5.04 2.91
N LEU A 45 25.62 -4.95 1.96
CA LEU A 45 25.37 -4.47 0.61
C LEU A 45 25.01 -5.64 -0.31
N LEU A 46 23.84 -5.57 -0.96
CA LEU A 46 23.41 -6.59 -1.91
C LEU A 46 24.16 -6.52 -3.26
N PHE A 47 24.69 -5.34 -3.59
CA PHE A 47 25.46 -5.06 -4.80
C PHE A 47 26.75 -4.35 -4.44
N PRO A 48 27.81 -4.44 -5.26
CA PRO A 48 28.89 -3.47 -5.20
C PRO A 48 28.30 -2.06 -5.18
N SER A 49 28.75 -1.22 -4.25
CA SER A 49 28.14 0.08 -4.02
C SER A 49 29.21 1.10 -3.69
N ARG A 50 29.01 2.33 -4.16
CA ARG A 50 29.72 3.47 -3.60
C ARG A 50 29.01 3.90 -2.32
N VAL A 51 29.76 4.01 -1.24
CA VAL A 51 29.28 4.44 0.06
C VAL A 51 29.82 5.84 0.32
N TYR A 52 28.93 6.76 0.62
CA TYR A 52 29.28 8.12 1.04
C TYR A 52 29.04 8.29 2.53
N ILE A 53 29.98 8.95 3.20
CA ILE A 53 29.86 9.37 4.59
C ILE A 53 29.89 10.89 4.61
N ALA A 54 28.80 11.50 5.07
CA ALA A 54 28.72 12.93 5.32
C ALA A 54 29.04 13.17 6.81
N ASP A 55 30.25 13.67 7.09
CA ASP A 55 30.75 13.90 8.44
C ASP A 55 30.71 15.39 8.83
N ASP A 56 30.20 15.67 10.02
CA ASP A 56 30.02 17.05 10.51
C ASP A 56 31.35 17.79 10.68
N THR A 57 31.43 18.96 10.04
CA THR A 57 32.63 19.82 9.97
C THR A 57 32.97 20.57 11.26
N ARG A 58 32.12 20.51 12.29
CA ARG A 58 32.40 21.10 13.61
C ARG A 58 33.56 20.39 14.32
N ALA A 59 33.82 19.13 14.00
CA ALA A 59 35.03 18.46 14.44
C ALA A 59 36.25 18.93 13.61
N PRO A 60 37.36 19.35 14.27
CA PRO A 60 38.54 19.84 13.57
C PRO A 60 39.28 18.75 12.80
N GLN A 61 39.06 17.47 13.13
CA GLN A 61 39.58 16.32 12.40
C GLN A 61 38.50 15.22 12.34
N PRO A 62 38.29 14.59 11.18
CA PRO A 62 37.39 13.44 11.06
C PRO A 62 37.89 12.24 11.88
N PRO A 63 37.03 11.23 12.14
CA PRO A 63 37.46 9.96 12.73
C PRO A 63 38.55 9.28 11.88
N GLY A 64 39.55 8.67 12.53
CA GLY A 64 40.69 8.05 11.82
C GLY A 64 40.26 6.97 10.83
N TRP A 65 39.32 6.10 11.21
CA TRP A 65 38.77 5.06 10.31
C TRP A 65 38.15 5.64 9.04
N LEU A 66 37.61 6.87 9.11
CA LEU A 66 37.00 7.51 7.96
C LEU A 66 38.08 7.90 6.96
N THR A 67 39.16 8.52 7.42
CA THR A 67 40.29 8.90 6.55
C THR A 67 41.17 7.72 6.13
N ASP A 68 41.15 6.61 6.87
CA ASP A 68 41.90 5.39 6.54
C ASP A 68 41.24 4.59 5.41
N HIS A 69 39.92 4.76 5.21
CA HIS A 69 39.11 3.92 4.32
C HIS A 69 38.29 4.68 3.28
N PHE A 70 38.11 6.00 3.43
CA PHE A 70 37.35 6.83 2.51
C PHE A 70 38.17 8.02 2.02
N ASP A 71 37.99 8.34 0.74
CA ASP A 71 38.56 9.53 0.12
C ASP A 71 37.71 10.75 0.47
N GLY A 72 38.34 11.80 1.00
CA GLY A 72 37.68 13.08 1.24
C GLY A 72 37.41 13.83 -0.06
N THR A 73 36.20 14.39 -0.20
CA THR A 73 35.80 15.21 -1.35
C THR A 73 35.75 16.70 -0.99
N ASP A 74 35.61 17.57 -1.98
CA ASP A 74 35.34 19.00 -1.77
C ASP A 74 33.84 19.32 -1.73
N GLN A 75 33.00 18.29 -1.66
CA GLN A 75 31.55 18.42 -1.62
C GLN A 75 31.02 18.39 -0.19
N PHE A 76 29.88 19.04 -0.01
CA PHE A 76 29.22 19.16 1.27
C PHE A 76 27.75 18.83 1.14
N LEU A 77 27.21 18.30 2.22
CA LEU A 77 25.79 18.14 2.46
C LEU A 77 25.44 18.92 3.73
N SER A 78 24.33 19.67 3.70
CA SER A 78 23.91 20.49 4.84
C SER A 78 22.58 19.99 5.39
N THR A 79 22.52 19.86 6.71
CA THR A 79 21.27 19.79 7.46
C THR A 79 20.96 21.19 8.02
N GLU A 80 19.75 21.38 8.56
CA GLU A 80 19.38 22.63 9.22
C GLU A 80 20.30 22.99 10.40
N ASP A 81 20.94 22.00 11.03
CA ASP A 81 21.80 22.19 12.21
C ASP A 81 23.30 22.18 11.91
N ALA A 82 23.75 21.58 10.80
CA ALA A 82 25.15 21.32 10.57
C ALA A 82 25.54 21.21 9.09
N ARG A 83 26.80 21.51 8.82
CA ARG A 83 27.43 21.29 7.50
C ARG A 83 28.33 20.07 7.57
N HIS A 84 28.16 19.16 6.62
CA HIS A 84 28.87 17.89 6.58
C HIS A 84 29.76 17.81 5.34
N ARG A 85 31.01 17.40 5.52
CA ARG A 85 31.93 17.10 4.40
C ARG A 85 31.69 15.68 3.94
N ILE A 86 31.61 15.48 2.63
CA ILE A 86 31.38 14.16 2.04
C ILE A 86 32.72 13.44 1.85
N TYR A 87 32.74 12.18 2.24
CA TYR A 87 33.79 11.19 1.99
C TYR A 87 33.17 10.03 1.21
N GLN A 88 33.95 9.36 0.37
CA GLN A 88 33.45 8.27 -0.46
C GLN A 88 34.42 7.09 -0.54
N ALA A 89 33.88 5.89 -0.70
CA ALA A 89 34.64 4.68 -1.02
C ALA A 89 33.76 3.66 -1.75
N ASP A 90 34.39 2.86 -2.61
CA ASP A 90 33.72 1.76 -3.31
C ASP A 90 33.88 0.46 -2.51
N PHE A 91 32.75 -0.22 -2.27
CA PHE A 91 32.70 -1.50 -1.56
C PHE A 91 32.17 -2.59 -2.47
N PRO A 92 32.71 -3.83 -2.38
CA PRO A 92 32.03 -4.99 -2.94
C PRO A 92 30.71 -5.25 -2.20
N ALA A 93 29.85 -6.10 -2.78
CA ALA A 93 28.71 -6.65 -2.05
C ALA A 93 29.19 -7.39 -0.79
N GLY A 94 28.40 -7.32 0.29
CA GLY A 94 28.70 -7.93 1.58
C GLY A 94 28.72 -6.95 2.75
N LEU A 95 29.28 -7.40 3.88
CA LEU A 95 29.24 -6.68 5.15
C LEU A 95 30.18 -5.46 5.16
N VAL A 96 29.62 -4.29 5.42
CA VAL A 96 30.34 -3.04 5.70
C VAL A 96 30.30 -2.76 7.21
N ARG A 97 31.43 -2.32 7.76
CA ARG A 97 31.57 -1.90 9.16
C ARG A 97 32.17 -0.51 9.23
N LEU A 98 31.46 0.40 9.85
CA LEU A 98 31.88 1.78 10.10
C LEU A 98 32.33 1.94 11.54
N GLY A 99 33.23 2.89 11.80
CA GLY A 99 33.70 3.18 13.15
C GLY A 99 32.83 4.18 13.92
N SER A 100 33.29 4.55 15.11
CA SER A 100 32.64 5.57 15.95
C SER A 100 32.73 6.97 15.32
N ASN A 101 31.71 7.80 15.56
CA ASN A 101 31.61 9.17 15.07
C ASN A 101 32.65 10.13 15.71
N GLN A 102 33.23 9.76 16.85
CA GLN A 102 34.11 10.63 17.64
C GLN A 102 35.59 10.28 17.47
N SER A 103 36.43 11.32 17.36
CA SER A 103 37.88 11.26 17.56
C SER A 103 38.23 11.80 18.96
N SER A 104 39.46 11.59 19.43
CA SER A 104 39.94 12.15 20.70
C SER A 104 40.80 13.40 20.42
N PRO A 105 40.55 14.56 21.07
CA PRO A 105 39.53 14.83 22.09
C PRO A 105 38.11 14.97 21.49
N ARG A 106 37.08 14.74 22.32
CA ARG A 106 35.66 14.80 21.91
C ARG A 106 35.25 16.21 21.48
N VAL A 107 34.36 16.28 20.51
CA VAL A 107 33.75 17.53 20.05
C VAL A 107 32.24 17.35 19.91
N SER A 108 31.49 18.38 20.28
CA SER A 108 30.04 18.41 20.04
C SER A 108 29.80 18.56 18.53
N LYS A 109 29.29 17.50 17.92
CA LYS A 109 28.93 17.41 16.50
C LYS A 109 27.77 16.43 16.31
N SER A 110 27.14 16.47 15.15
CA SER A 110 26.10 15.53 14.76
C SER A 110 26.71 14.19 14.30
N SER A 111 25.89 13.15 14.28
CA SER A 111 26.24 11.83 13.73
C SER A 111 26.53 11.96 12.25
N TYR A 112 27.49 11.18 11.74
CA TYR A 112 27.65 11.06 10.29
C TYR A 112 26.37 10.49 9.64
N ILE A 113 26.15 10.88 8.38
CA ILE A 113 25.07 10.37 7.52
C ILE A 113 25.68 9.42 6.49
N VAL A 114 25.06 8.26 6.27
CA VAL A 114 25.54 7.24 5.32
C VAL A 114 24.63 7.20 4.11
N ILE A 115 25.16 7.45 2.91
CA ILE A 115 24.40 7.43 1.65
C ILE A 115 24.95 6.30 0.78
N LEU A 116 24.06 5.56 0.12
CA LEU A 116 24.40 4.36 -0.63
C LEU A 116 24.06 4.55 -2.11
N GLU A 117 25.04 4.33 -2.98
CA GLU A 117 24.86 4.29 -4.43
C GLU A 117 25.18 2.88 -4.94
N PRO A 118 24.18 2.01 -5.07
CA PRO A 118 24.37 0.68 -5.64
C PRO A 118 24.81 0.77 -7.09
N GLN A 119 25.87 0.04 -7.44
CA GLN A 119 26.33 -0.11 -8.82
C GLN A 119 25.66 -1.34 -9.43
N PHE A 120 24.43 -1.15 -9.90
CA PHE A 120 23.64 -2.25 -10.47
C PHE A 120 24.22 -2.76 -11.77
N LEU A 121 24.60 -1.88 -12.70
CA LEU A 121 25.03 -2.28 -14.04
C LEU A 121 26.51 -1.95 -14.22
N GLN A 122 27.27 -2.90 -14.76
CA GLN A 122 28.67 -2.72 -15.10
C GLN A 122 28.92 -3.21 -16.52
N PRO A 123 29.79 -2.55 -17.32
CA PRO A 123 30.14 -3.02 -18.65
C PRO A 123 30.65 -4.46 -18.61
N GLN A 124 29.98 -5.36 -19.34
CA GLN A 124 30.41 -6.74 -19.41
C GLN A 124 31.58 -6.87 -20.40
N SER A 125 32.60 -7.68 -20.04
CA SER A 125 33.73 -7.96 -20.95
C SER A 125 33.33 -8.76 -22.20
N SER A 126 32.13 -9.34 -22.20
CA SER A 126 31.51 -10.05 -23.32
C SER A 126 30.00 -10.07 -23.11
N THR A 127 29.21 -10.01 -24.19
CA THR A 127 27.75 -10.15 -24.13
C THR A 127 27.33 -11.43 -23.40
N THR A 128 26.35 -11.30 -22.51
CA THR A 128 25.74 -12.40 -21.77
C THR A 128 24.98 -13.31 -22.74
N SER A 129 25.30 -14.60 -22.70
CA SER A 129 24.66 -15.63 -23.54
C SER A 129 23.73 -16.50 -22.70
N ILE A 130 22.70 -17.09 -23.33
CA ILE A 130 21.77 -18.01 -22.65
C ILE A 130 22.50 -19.11 -21.87
N GLN A 131 23.50 -19.77 -22.47
CA GLN A 131 24.23 -20.86 -21.81
C GLN A 131 24.88 -20.42 -20.50
N LYS A 132 25.59 -19.27 -20.50
CA LYS A 132 26.21 -18.71 -19.29
C LYS A 132 25.19 -18.41 -18.18
N VAL A 133 23.96 -18.01 -18.53
CA VAL A 133 22.89 -17.78 -17.54
C VAL A 133 22.39 -19.11 -16.98
N LEU A 134 22.18 -20.11 -17.83
CA LEU A 134 21.76 -21.45 -17.42
C LEU A 134 22.77 -22.09 -16.46
N ASP A 135 24.07 -21.91 -16.70
CA ASP A 135 25.15 -22.45 -15.85
C ASP A 135 25.10 -21.90 -14.40
N VAL A 136 24.46 -20.75 -14.18
CA VAL A 136 24.35 -20.10 -12.86
C VAL A 136 22.90 -19.92 -12.40
N LEU A 137 21.92 -20.50 -13.10
CA LEU A 137 20.49 -20.24 -12.87
C LEU A 137 20.05 -20.57 -11.43
N ASP A 138 20.54 -21.69 -10.89
CA ASP A 138 20.22 -22.15 -9.53
C ASP A 138 20.89 -21.31 -8.42
N GLN A 139 21.81 -20.40 -8.79
CA GLN A 139 22.49 -19.48 -7.87
C GLN A 139 21.80 -18.11 -7.81
N GLY A 140 20.70 -17.93 -8.54
CA GLY A 140 19.93 -16.69 -8.56
C GLY A 140 19.38 -16.32 -7.17
N ASN A 141 19.55 -15.06 -6.80
CA ASN A 141 19.07 -14.47 -5.57
C ASN A 141 17.82 -13.60 -5.85
N PRO A 142 16.65 -13.95 -5.32
CA PRO A 142 15.40 -13.23 -5.59
C PRO A 142 15.39 -11.80 -5.03
N GLN A 143 16.14 -11.48 -3.96
CA GLN A 143 16.22 -10.12 -3.43
C GLN A 143 17.02 -9.20 -4.37
N ARG A 144 18.12 -9.71 -4.95
CA ARG A 144 18.86 -8.99 -5.99
C ARG A 144 18.02 -8.84 -7.25
N GLY A 145 17.30 -9.90 -7.64
CA GLY A 145 16.40 -9.87 -8.80
C GLY A 145 15.31 -8.83 -8.65
N ARG A 146 14.69 -8.76 -7.47
CA ARG A 146 13.70 -7.73 -7.13
C ARG A 146 14.27 -6.32 -7.26
N ALA A 147 15.48 -6.06 -6.76
CA ALA A 147 16.12 -4.75 -6.89
C ALA A 147 16.42 -4.39 -8.35
N LEU A 148 16.91 -5.35 -9.15
CA LEU A 148 17.16 -5.16 -10.59
C LEU A 148 15.87 -4.85 -11.36
N PHE A 149 14.77 -5.49 -10.98
CA PHE A 149 13.46 -5.31 -11.60
C PHE A 149 12.87 -3.92 -11.33
N HIS A 150 12.97 -3.43 -10.08
CA HIS A 150 12.25 -2.25 -9.60
C HIS A 150 13.06 -0.94 -9.60
N ASP A 151 14.40 -0.96 -9.58
CA ASP A 151 15.21 0.26 -9.52
C ASP A 151 15.41 0.87 -10.92
N ALA A 152 15.13 2.18 -11.05
CA ALA A 152 15.26 2.92 -12.30
C ALA A 152 16.70 3.01 -12.84
N ARG A 153 17.71 2.79 -11.97
CA ARG A 153 19.14 2.75 -12.35
C ARG A 153 19.63 1.35 -12.72
N ALA A 154 18.76 0.34 -12.59
CA ALA A 154 19.05 -1.05 -12.92
C ALA A 154 18.39 -1.43 -14.26
N ALA A 155 17.77 -2.62 -14.34
CA ALA A 155 17.07 -3.06 -15.55
C ALA A 155 15.72 -2.34 -15.75
N ASN A 156 15.16 -1.74 -14.68
CA ASN A 156 13.93 -0.94 -14.71
C ASN A 156 12.75 -1.64 -15.40
N CYS A 157 12.63 -2.96 -15.23
CA CYS A 157 11.56 -3.76 -15.82
C CYS A 157 10.16 -3.29 -15.38
N VAL A 158 10.08 -2.72 -14.16
CA VAL A 158 8.87 -2.13 -13.58
C VAL A 158 8.30 -0.97 -14.39
N ALA A 159 9.09 -0.32 -15.27
CA ALA A 159 8.59 0.74 -16.14
C ALA A 159 7.45 0.26 -17.05
N CYS A 160 7.47 -1.03 -17.42
CA CYS A 160 6.50 -1.61 -18.37
C CYS A 160 5.76 -2.85 -17.85
N HIS A 161 6.33 -3.58 -16.89
CA HIS A 161 5.72 -4.78 -16.31
C HIS A 161 5.28 -4.55 -14.86
N ALA A 162 4.02 -4.83 -14.56
CA ALA A 162 3.48 -4.73 -13.22
C ALA A 162 3.72 -6.03 -12.43
N LEU A 163 4.42 -5.93 -11.29
CA LEU A 163 4.60 -7.00 -10.30
C LEU A 163 4.60 -6.39 -8.90
N GLU A 164 4.14 -7.14 -7.90
CA GLU A 164 3.98 -6.64 -6.51
C GLU A 164 3.19 -5.32 -6.41
N ASN A 165 2.20 -5.12 -7.30
CA ASN A 165 1.40 -3.90 -7.42
C ASN A 165 2.22 -2.63 -7.69
N ARG A 166 3.43 -2.78 -8.25
CA ARG A 166 4.29 -1.68 -8.71
C ARG A 166 4.52 -1.81 -10.21
N GLY A 167 4.62 -0.67 -10.88
CA GLY A 167 4.87 -0.60 -12.32
C GLY A 167 3.63 -0.32 -13.14
N GLN A 168 3.76 -0.43 -14.46
CA GLN A 168 2.69 -0.14 -15.41
C GLN A 168 2.25 -1.42 -16.12
N VAL A 169 1.01 -1.47 -16.61
CA VAL A 169 0.49 -2.59 -17.42
C VAL A 169 0.66 -2.24 -18.90
N LEU A 170 1.93 -2.08 -19.32
CA LEU A 170 2.29 -1.71 -20.68
C LEU A 170 2.94 -2.86 -21.46
N ALA A 171 3.20 -4.00 -20.81
CA ALA A 171 3.85 -5.16 -21.39
C ALA A 171 3.18 -6.45 -20.86
N PRO A 172 3.50 -7.64 -21.42
CA PRO A 172 2.86 -8.88 -21.02
C PRO A 172 2.92 -9.13 -19.51
N ASP A 173 1.88 -9.73 -18.97
CA ASP A 173 1.86 -10.15 -17.57
C ASP A 173 3.02 -11.14 -17.30
N LEU A 174 3.76 -10.90 -16.23
CA LEU A 174 4.87 -11.75 -15.77
C LEU A 174 4.50 -12.59 -14.54
N MET A 175 3.29 -12.42 -14.00
CA MET A 175 2.79 -13.25 -12.90
C MET A 175 2.56 -14.68 -13.40
N ASP A 176 2.98 -15.70 -12.65
CA ASP A 176 3.01 -17.12 -13.07
C ASP A 176 3.83 -17.42 -14.33
N ILE A 177 4.77 -16.57 -14.71
CA ILE A 177 5.45 -16.74 -16.00
C ILE A 177 6.15 -18.11 -16.14
N PHE A 178 6.65 -18.68 -15.04
CA PHE A 178 7.26 -20.02 -15.01
C PHE A 178 6.28 -21.18 -15.22
N SER A 179 4.95 -20.95 -15.12
CA SER A 179 3.93 -21.95 -15.46
C SER A 179 3.72 -22.11 -16.97
N ARG A 180 4.04 -21.05 -17.75
CA ARG A 180 3.74 -20.96 -19.19
C ARG A 180 4.98 -20.81 -20.07
N SER A 181 6.14 -20.52 -19.48
CA SER A 181 7.40 -20.32 -20.18
C SER A 181 8.54 -21.06 -19.51
N LYS A 182 9.45 -21.60 -20.33
CA LYS A 182 10.67 -22.26 -19.84
C LYS A 182 11.77 -21.23 -19.58
N PRO A 183 12.74 -21.52 -18.68
CA PRO A 183 13.85 -20.60 -18.38
C PRO A 183 14.58 -20.11 -19.63
N GLU A 184 14.84 -20.98 -20.60
CA GLU A 184 15.56 -20.62 -21.84
C GLU A 184 14.80 -19.56 -22.65
N VAL A 185 13.47 -19.66 -22.68
CA VAL A 185 12.60 -18.69 -23.38
C VAL A 185 12.64 -17.35 -22.65
N LEU A 186 12.58 -17.36 -21.32
CA LEU A 186 12.63 -16.13 -20.52
C LEU A 186 13.99 -15.43 -20.62
N ILE A 187 15.08 -16.21 -20.63
CA ILE A 187 16.42 -15.67 -20.82
C ILE A 187 16.54 -15.06 -22.22
N GLN A 188 16.05 -15.73 -23.27
CA GLN A 188 16.01 -15.17 -24.63
C GLN A 188 15.18 -13.88 -24.67
N SER A 189 13.99 -13.85 -24.07
CA SER A 189 13.14 -12.65 -24.03
C SER A 189 13.81 -11.47 -23.33
N ILE A 190 14.65 -11.70 -22.32
CA ILE A 190 15.41 -10.63 -21.65
C ILE A 190 16.59 -10.19 -22.52
N LEU A 191 17.37 -11.12 -23.06
CA LEU A 191 18.63 -10.80 -23.75
C LEU A 191 18.43 -10.28 -25.18
N ASP A 192 17.39 -10.76 -25.85
CA ASP A 192 17.06 -10.46 -27.25
C ASP A 192 15.52 -10.53 -27.44
N PRO A 193 14.80 -9.49 -27.00
CA PRO A 193 13.34 -9.44 -27.00
C PRO A 193 12.72 -9.44 -28.41
N SER A 194 13.48 -9.12 -29.46
CA SER A 194 13.00 -9.12 -30.85
C SER A 194 13.09 -10.50 -31.51
N ALA A 195 13.76 -11.49 -30.89
CA ALA A 195 13.83 -12.85 -31.42
C ALA A 195 12.45 -13.54 -31.47
N VAL A 196 11.58 -13.23 -30.50
CA VAL A 196 10.20 -13.74 -30.42
C VAL A 196 9.31 -12.65 -29.82
N ILE A 197 8.46 -12.04 -30.64
CA ILE A 197 7.53 -11.00 -30.21
C ILE A 197 6.19 -11.65 -29.84
N THR A 198 5.71 -11.40 -28.62
CA THR A 198 4.37 -11.83 -28.19
C THR A 198 3.29 -11.11 -29.00
N GLU A 199 2.28 -11.84 -29.46
CA GLU A 199 1.16 -11.28 -30.22
C GLU A 199 0.51 -10.11 -29.45
N GLY A 200 0.29 -8.99 -30.14
CA GLY A 200 -0.24 -7.76 -29.53
C GLY A 200 0.81 -6.82 -28.91
N PHE A 201 2.09 -7.21 -28.85
CA PHE A 201 3.17 -6.40 -28.24
C PHE A 201 4.25 -5.93 -29.23
N ALA A 202 3.97 -6.00 -30.54
CA ALA A 202 4.85 -5.44 -31.56
C ALA A 202 4.87 -3.91 -31.47
N SER A 203 6.07 -3.33 -31.58
CA SER A 203 6.22 -1.88 -31.62
C SER A 203 5.58 -1.32 -32.89
N GLN A 204 5.03 -0.11 -32.81
CA GLN A 204 4.50 0.64 -33.94
C GLN A 204 5.27 1.94 -34.11
N ALA A 205 5.50 2.30 -35.37
CA ALA A 205 6.01 3.61 -35.75
C ALA A 205 4.82 4.46 -36.24
N ILE A 206 4.63 5.62 -35.63
CA ILE A 206 3.60 6.59 -35.97
C ILE A 206 4.28 7.88 -36.37
N GLU A 207 4.10 8.29 -37.62
CA GLU A 207 4.51 9.60 -38.11
C GLU A 207 3.28 10.51 -38.08
N THR A 208 3.44 11.68 -37.47
CA THR A 208 2.39 12.70 -37.40
C THR A 208 2.53 13.72 -38.51
N THR A 209 1.43 14.39 -38.86
CA THR A 209 1.35 15.38 -39.95
C THR A 209 2.21 16.63 -39.74
N ASP A 210 2.73 16.83 -38.53
CA ASP A 210 3.71 17.87 -38.19
C ASP A 210 5.17 17.37 -38.25
N GLY A 211 5.39 16.13 -38.69
CA GLY A 211 6.70 15.53 -38.94
C GLY A 211 7.35 14.86 -37.72
N GLU A 212 6.63 14.68 -36.61
CA GLU A 212 7.16 13.93 -35.46
C GLU A 212 6.98 12.42 -35.65
N THR A 213 7.96 11.64 -35.19
CA THR A 213 7.90 10.18 -35.21
C THR A 213 7.88 9.63 -33.79
N TYR A 214 6.89 8.78 -33.53
CA TYR A 214 6.70 8.08 -32.27
C TYR A 214 6.90 6.59 -32.49
N SER A 215 7.72 5.96 -31.65
CA SER A 215 7.90 4.50 -31.67
C SER A 215 7.61 3.91 -30.30
N GLY A 216 6.79 2.86 -30.27
CA GLY A 216 6.36 2.25 -29.03
C GLY A 216 5.14 1.35 -29.18
N LEU A 217 4.63 0.86 -28.06
CA LEU A 217 3.44 0.02 -28.02
C LEU A 217 2.18 0.87 -28.02
N VAL A 218 1.18 0.52 -28.83
CA VAL A 218 -0.16 1.10 -28.68
C VAL A 218 -0.87 0.45 -27.49
N VAL A 219 -0.99 1.22 -26.41
CA VAL A 219 -1.58 0.80 -25.12
C VAL A 219 -3.10 0.81 -25.19
N SER A 220 -3.66 1.82 -25.86
CA SER A 220 -5.11 1.95 -26.07
C SER A 220 -5.41 2.75 -27.32
N GLU A 221 -6.57 2.47 -27.91
CA GLU A 221 -7.02 3.13 -29.13
C GLU A 221 -8.53 3.39 -29.03
N SER A 222 -8.93 4.66 -29.16
CA SER A 222 -10.32 5.07 -29.21
C SER A 222 -10.74 5.44 -30.63
N GLY A 223 -11.98 5.87 -30.83
CA GLY A 223 -12.41 6.44 -32.11
C GLY A 223 -11.68 7.73 -32.49
N ARG A 224 -11.04 8.43 -31.54
CA ARG A 224 -10.46 9.76 -31.72
C ARG A 224 -8.94 9.79 -31.60
N ASP A 225 -8.37 8.99 -30.71
CA ASP A 225 -6.96 9.04 -30.35
C ASP A 225 -6.36 7.65 -30.16
N ILE A 226 -5.03 7.61 -30.15
CA ILE A 226 -4.21 6.47 -29.75
C ILE A 226 -3.31 6.89 -28.59
N LEU A 227 -3.07 5.97 -27.66
CA LEU A 227 -2.08 6.11 -26.60
C LEU A 227 -0.91 5.19 -26.93
N ILE A 228 0.27 5.76 -27.15
CA ILE A 228 1.51 5.02 -27.41
C ILE A 228 2.42 5.09 -26.18
N ALA A 229 3.03 3.97 -25.77
CA ALA A 229 4.05 3.91 -24.73
C ALA A 229 5.42 3.62 -25.34
N ASP A 230 6.41 4.44 -25.04
CA ASP A 230 7.79 4.24 -25.51
C ASP A 230 8.57 3.25 -24.64
N ALA A 231 9.81 2.97 -25.06
CA ALA A 231 10.74 2.07 -24.39
C ALA A 231 11.14 2.49 -22.96
N THR A 232 10.81 3.72 -22.54
CA THR A 232 11.04 4.22 -21.18
C THR A 232 9.80 4.07 -20.28
N GLY A 233 8.68 3.61 -20.84
CA GLY A 233 7.37 3.55 -20.18
C GLY A 233 6.63 4.89 -20.19
N GLN A 234 7.09 5.90 -20.94
CA GLN A 234 6.37 7.17 -21.08
C GLN A 234 5.25 7.03 -22.12
N THR A 235 4.05 7.46 -21.74
CA THR A 235 2.89 7.43 -22.64
C THR A 235 2.66 8.76 -23.34
N ARG A 236 2.27 8.73 -24.62
CA ARG A 236 1.86 9.91 -25.40
C ARG A 236 0.55 9.65 -26.11
N ARG A 237 -0.33 10.65 -26.10
CA ARG A 237 -1.63 10.58 -26.77
C ARG A 237 -1.58 11.34 -28.09
N ILE A 238 -1.90 10.65 -29.17
CA ILE A 238 -1.85 11.18 -30.54
C ILE A 238 -3.28 11.14 -31.11
N LEU A 239 -3.79 12.27 -31.60
CA LEU A 239 -5.09 12.28 -32.27
C LEU A 239 -4.96 11.56 -33.62
N LYS A 240 -5.92 10.73 -33.99
CA LYS A 240 -5.89 10.04 -35.28
C LYS A 240 -5.88 10.99 -36.48
N SER A 241 -6.47 12.18 -36.32
CA SER A 241 -6.43 13.23 -37.33
C SER A 241 -5.04 13.82 -37.55
N GLN A 242 -4.09 13.57 -36.64
CA GLN A 242 -2.71 14.02 -36.73
C GLN A 242 -1.79 12.91 -37.26
N ILE A 243 -2.28 11.69 -37.53
CA ILE A 243 -1.45 10.57 -38.00
C ILE A 243 -1.36 10.64 -39.52
N GLU A 244 -0.13 10.73 -40.03
CA GLU A 244 0.19 10.67 -41.46
C GLU A 244 0.51 9.23 -41.90
N LEU A 245 1.34 8.53 -41.13
CA LEU A 245 1.74 7.14 -41.38
C LEU A 245 1.72 6.32 -40.09
N ARG A 246 1.29 5.06 -40.19
CA ARG A 246 1.32 4.09 -39.09
C ARG A 246 1.78 2.75 -39.64
N GLU A 247 2.92 2.27 -39.18
CA GLU A 247 3.51 1.00 -39.61
C GLU A 247 3.86 0.11 -38.41
N GLY A 248 3.72 -1.20 -38.59
CA GLY A 248 4.20 -2.17 -37.62
C GLY A 248 5.71 -2.37 -37.77
N SER A 249 6.41 -2.52 -36.65
CA SER A 249 7.84 -2.82 -36.61
C SER A 249 8.07 -4.31 -36.39
N GLU A 250 9.15 -4.85 -36.97
CA GLU A 250 9.69 -6.18 -36.63
C GLU A 250 10.47 -6.17 -35.30
N LEU A 251 10.57 -5.01 -34.64
CA LEU A 251 11.22 -4.85 -33.35
C LEU A 251 10.21 -4.92 -32.20
N SER A 252 10.64 -5.53 -31.09
CA SER A 252 9.88 -5.53 -29.85
C SER A 252 9.78 -4.12 -29.25
N ALA A 253 8.68 -3.84 -28.54
CA ALA A 253 8.57 -2.64 -27.70
C ALA A 253 9.43 -2.75 -26.42
N MET A 254 9.84 -3.97 -26.04
CA MET A 254 10.80 -4.18 -24.96
C MET A 254 12.22 -3.77 -25.43
N PRO A 255 12.96 -2.97 -24.64
CA PRO A 255 14.31 -2.54 -25.03
C PRO A 255 15.28 -3.71 -25.23
N GLY A 256 16.10 -3.64 -26.28
CA GLY A 256 17.24 -4.56 -26.47
C GLY A 256 18.48 -4.10 -25.70
N GLY A 257 19.57 -4.87 -25.80
CA GLY A 257 20.88 -4.51 -25.23
C GLY A 257 21.10 -4.93 -23.78
N PHE A 258 20.12 -5.57 -23.14
CA PHE A 258 20.27 -6.12 -21.78
C PHE A 258 21.43 -7.12 -21.66
N GLY A 259 21.75 -7.85 -22.74
CA GLY A 259 22.90 -8.77 -22.74
C GLY A 259 24.26 -8.10 -22.60
N ASP A 260 24.39 -6.80 -22.90
CA ASP A 260 25.65 -6.07 -22.78
C ASP A 260 25.83 -5.43 -21.39
N ILE A 261 24.73 -5.26 -20.64
CA ILE A 261 24.69 -4.55 -19.35
C ILE A 261 24.38 -5.44 -18.14
N LEU A 262 23.67 -6.57 -18.33
CA LEU A 262 23.38 -7.54 -17.28
C LEU A 262 24.36 -8.72 -17.37
N SER A 263 25.01 -9.03 -16.26
CA SER A 263 25.82 -10.25 -16.12
C SER A 263 24.94 -11.51 -16.06
N PRO A 264 25.51 -12.71 -16.31
CA PRO A 264 24.75 -13.96 -16.22
C PRO A 264 24.04 -14.15 -14.87
N THR A 265 24.72 -13.81 -13.77
CA THR A 265 24.17 -13.88 -12.42
C THR A 265 22.99 -12.94 -12.22
N GLN A 266 23.01 -11.74 -12.81
CA GLN A 266 21.91 -10.77 -12.67
C GLN A 266 20.66 -11.20 -13.45
N VAL A 267 20.83 -11.84 -14.60
CA VAL A 267 19.70 -12.45 -15.32
C VAL A 267 19.15 -13.64 -14.53
N ALA A 268 20.01 -14.46 -13.93
CA ALA A 268 19.58 -15.52 -13.03
C ALA A 268 18.85 -14.99 -11.78
N ASP A 269 19.30 -13.87 -11.21
CA ASP A 269 18.64 -13.17 -10.10
C ASP A 269 17.23 -12.70 -10.51
N LEU A 270 17.09 -12.07 -11.68
CA LEU A 270 15.80 -11.66 -12.24
C LEU A 270 14.86 -12.86 -12.42
N LEU A 271 15.36 -13.98 -12.97
CA LEU A 271 14.58 -15.20 -13.11
C LEU A 271 14.21 -15.81 -11.76
N ALA A 272 15.12 -15.81 -10.78
CA ALA A 272 14.83 -16.27 -9.42
C ALA A 272 13.73 -15.43 -8.79
N TYR A 273 13.76 -14.11 -8.98
CA TYR A 273 12.67 -13.21 -8.58
C TYR A 273 11.37 -13.55 -9.32
N LEU A 274 11.35 -13.62 -10.65
CA LEU A 274 10.15 -13.97 -11.43
C LEU A 274 9.58 -15.35 -11.06
N LYS A 275 10.42 -16.30 -10.64
CA LYS A 275 9.97 -17.61 -10.14
C LYS A 275 9.22 -17.53 -8.82
N THR A 276 9.48 -16.50 -8.01
CA THR A 276 8.66 -16.20 -6.81
C THR A 276 7.33 -15.54 -7.14
N GLN A 277 7.17 -15.04 -8.37
CA GLN A 277 5.96 -14.36 -8.83
C GLN A 277 4.99 -15.39 -9.40
N THR A 278 4.42 -16.19 -8.52
CA THR A 278 3.37 -17.16 -8.88
C THR A 278 2.04 -16.69 -8.34
N SER A 279 1.00 -16.61 -9.17
CA SER A 279 -0.36 -16.70 -8.64
C SER A 279 -0.47 -18.13 -8.14
N ALA A 280 -0.57 -18.30 -6.84
CA ALA A 280 -0.74 -19.63 -6.26
C ALA A 280 -1.84 -20.38 -7.07
N PRO A 281 -1.61 -21.65 -7.46
CA PRO A 281 -2.62 -22.36 -8.21
C PRO A 281 -3.93 -22.35 -7.42
N SER A 282 -4.93 -21.71 -8.02
CA SER A 282 -6.33 -21.89 -7.67
C SER A 282 -6.70 -23.32 -8.06
N THR A 283 -6.32 -24.28 -7.22
CA THR A 283 -6.93 -25.62 -7.24
C THR A 283 -7.93 -25.68 -6.11
N ALA A 284 -9.20 -25.68 -6.51
CA ALA A 284 -10.31 -26.07 -5.69
C ALA A 284 -10.10 -27.49 -5.14
N GLU A 285 -9.74 -27.57 -3.86
CA GLU A 285 -10.14 -28.62 -2.93
C GLU A 285 -10.04 -28.01 -1.52
N GLU A 286 -11.05 -28.26 -0.69
CA GLU A 286 -11.22 -27.62 0.63
C GLU A 286 -9.96 -27.74 1.49
N PRO A 287 -9.41 -26.64 2.06
CA PRO A 287 -8.32 -26.75 3.02
C PRO A 287 -8.88 -27.28 4.34
N GLY A 288 -8.64 -28.57 4.57
CA GLY A 288 -8.47 -29.09 5.91
C GLY A 288 -7.40 -28.30 6.67
N ALA A 289 -7.61 -28.19 7.98
CA ALA A 289 -6.90 -27.30 8.88
C ALA A 289 -5.35 -27.35 8.81
N SER A 290 -4.79 -26.14 8.98
CA SER A 290 -3.46 -25.76 9.51
C SER A 290 -2.20 -25.91 8.63
N THR A 291 -1.54 -24.77 8.38
CA THR A 291 -0.17 -24.48 8.87
C THR A 291 0.00 -22.96 9.07
N GLU A 292 0.70 -22.59 10.14
CA GLU A 292 0.74 -21.29 10.81
C GLU A 292 1.19 -20.13 9.90
N ALA A 293 0.35 -19.11 9.78
CA ALA A 293 0.79 -17.78 9.34
C ALA A 293 1.74 -17.21 10.40
N GLN A 294 2.90 -16.67 9.99
CA GLN A 294 3.81 -16.01 10.91
C GLN A 294 3.09 -14.80 11.55
N ILE A 295 2.89 -14.86 12.87
CA ILE A 295 2.20 -13.82 13.63
C ILE A 295 3.19 -12.69 13.88
N GLU A 296 2.97 -11.54 13.24
CA GLU A 296 3.82 -10.36 13.42
C GLU A 296 3.32 -9.53 14.62
N VAL A 297 4.25 -9.13 15.50
CA VAL A 297 3.95 -8.41 16.75
C VAL A 297 4.56 -7.01 16.72
N ILE A 298 3.74 -5.99 16.99
CA ILE A 298 4.10 -4.57 17.06
C ILE A 298 3.63 -4.02 18.41
N ASP A 299 4.54 -3.63 19.31
CA ASP A 299 4.20 -2.99 20.59
C ASP A 299 3.11 -3.75 21.38
N ASP A 300 3.21 -5.09 21.39
CA ASP A 300 2.25 -6.06 21.95
C ASP A 300 0.95 -6.29 21.15
N TRP A 301 0.77 -5.60 20.01
CA TRP A 301 -0.32 -5.82 19.07
C TRP A 301 0.01 -6.86 18.01
N ARG A 302 -0.96 -7.65 17.60
CA ARG A 302 -0.81 -8.63 16.51
C ARG A 302 -2.13 -9.02 15.86
N LEU A 303 -2.05 -9.49 14.63
CA LEU A 303 -3.16 -10.18 13.95
C LEU A 303 -2.93 -11.69 14.04
N GLU A 304 -3.83 -12.39 14.71
CA GLU A 304 -3.81 -13.84 14.78
C GLU A 304 -4.83 -14.44 13.81
N PRO A 305 -4.45 -15.44 12.99
CA PRO A 305 -5.40 -16.09 12.10
C PRO A 305 -6.48 -16.84 12.90
N ALA A 306 -7.67 -16.94 12.31
CA ALA A 306 -8.76 -17.81 12.73
C ALA A 306 -9.34 -18.52 11.49
N SER A 307 -10.10 -19.60 11.71
CA SER A 307 -10.67 -20.40 10.61
C SER A 307 -11.67 -19.64 9.72
N ASP A 308 -12.23 -18.55 10.24
CA ASP A 308 -13.29 -17.74 9.66
C ASP A 308 -12.87 -16.26 9.51
N GLY A 309 -11.61 -15.94 9.80
CA GLY A 309 -11.27 -14.57 10.13
C GLY A 309 -9.85 -14.31 10.62
N TRP A 310 -9.72 -13.15 11.25
CA TRP A 310 -8.54 -12.69 11.97
C TRP A 310 -8.95 -12.10 13.32
N ARG A 311 -8.06 -12.18 14.29
CA ARG A 311 -8.23 -11.60 15.62
C ARG A 311 -7.17 -10.53 15.82
N LEU A 312 -7.59 -9.31 16.09
CA LEU A 312 -6.70 -8.24 16.53
C LEU A 312 -6.50 -8.38 18.03
N ILE A 313 -5.26 -8.69 18.44
CA ILE A 313 -4.89 -8.92 19.83
C ILE A 313 -3.95 -7.82 20.29
N LYS A 314 -4.08 -7.39 21.55
CA LYS A 314 -3.07 -6.63 22.30
C LYS A 314 -2.78 -7.34 23.62
N GLY A 315 -1.56 -7.85 23.81
CA GLY A 315 -1.24 -8.70 24.96
C GLY A 315 -2.03 -10.00 24.91
N GLU A 316 -2.84 -10.25 25.92
CA GLU A 316 -3.77 -11.39 25.96
C GLU A 316 -5.20 -11.01 25.53
N GLN A 317 -5.45 -9.74 25.22
CA GLN A 317 -6.78 -9.21 25.00
C GLN A 317 -7.15 -9.16 23.51
N GLU A 318 -8.21 -9.88 23.13
CA GLU A 318 -8.84 -9.72 21.81
C GLU A 318 -9.60 -8.39 21.76
N LEU A 319 -9.09 -7.47 20.93
CA LEU A 319 -9.62 -6.12 20.73
C LEU A 319 -10.66 -6.07 19.61
N ALA A 320 -10.55 -6.92 18.59
CA ALA A 320 -11.55 -7.02 17.53
C ALA A 320 -11.41 -8.37 16.82
N ARG A 321 -12.50 -8.81 16.20
CA ARG A 321 -12.51 -9.99 15.33
C ARG A 321 -13.00 -9.63 13.95
N PHE A 322 -12.17 -9.84 12.95
CA PHE A 322 -12.56 -9.77 11.56
C PHE A 322 -13.09 -11.12 11.10
N TYR A 323 -14.24 -11.14 10.43
CA TYR A 323 -14.79 -12.31 9.77
C TYR A 323 -14.75 -12.08 8.26
N HIS A 324 -14.09 -12.98 7.52
CA HIS A 324 -14.19 -13.02 6.06
C HIS A 324 -15.30 -13.98 5.59
N LYS A 325 -15.79 -14.84 6.49
CA LYS A 325 -16.88 -15.79 6.24
C LYS A 325 -17.71 -15.97 7.52
N HIS A 326 -19.03 -15.93 7.40
CA HIS A 326 -19.95 -16.20 8.50
C HIS A 326 -21.25 -16.85 7.97
N PRO A 327 -21.90 -17.78 8.69
CA PRO A 327 -23.10 -18.46 8.22
C PRO A 327 -24.31 -17.54 7.98
N GLU A 328 -24.45 -16.46 8.75
CA GLU A 328 -25.61 -15.55 8.66
C GLU A 328 -25.30 -14.17 8.07
N VAL A 329 -24.02 -13.82 7.97
CA VAL A 329 -23.58 -12.51 7.48
C VAL A 329 -22.80 -12.78 6.20
N HIS A 330 -23.37 -12.36 5.08
CA HIS A 330 -22.90 -12.75 3.76
C HIS A 330 -21.85 -11.77 3.19
N ARG A 331 -21.19 -11.02 4.07
CA ARG A 331 -20.19 -10.00 3.74
C ARG A 331 -19.14 -9.93 4.85
N PRO A 332 -17.91 -9.46 4.56
CA PRO A 332 -16.88 -9.31 5.59
C PRO A 332 -17.26 -8.24 6.62
N PHE A 333 -16.82 -8.44 7.87
CA PHE A 333 -17.07 -7.47 8.94
C PHE A 333 -16.09 -7.61 10.10
N TRP A 334 -15.91 -6.52 10.84
CA TRP A 334 -15.30 -6.53 12.16
C TRP A 334 -16.39 -6.54 13.23
N ALA A 335 -16.27 -7.45 14.20
CA ALA A 335 -17.11 -7.53 15.38
C ALA A 335 -16.28 -7.41 16.65
N HIS A 336 -16.97 -7.23 17.77
CA HIS A 336 -16.38 -7.17 19.11
C HIS A 336 -15.24 -6.15 19.24
N VAL A 337 -15.35 -5.02 18.54
CA VAL A 337 -14.34 -3.96 18.54
C VAL A 337 -14.34 -3.29 19.92
N LYS A 338 -13.16 -3.17 20.52
CA LYS A 338 -12.92 -2.65 21.88
C LYS A 338 -11.82 -1.61 21.86
N THR A 339 -11.83 -0.69 22.81
CA THR A 339 -10.69 0.21 23.07
C THR A 339 -9.45 -0.57 23.54
N PRO A 340 -8.24 0.00 23.54
CA PRO A 340 -7.03 -0.70 23.99
C PRO A 340 -7.03 -1.14 25.47
N SER A 341 -7.98 -0.66 26.28
CA SER A 341 -8.19 -1.11 27.66
C SER A 341 -9.29 -2.17 27.80
N GLY A 342 -9.99 -2.48 26.70
CA GLY A 342 -11.01 -3.53 26.65
C GLY A 342 -12.46 -3.09 26.64
N LEU A 343 -12.74 -1.80 26.55
CA LEU A 343 -14.12 -1.31 26.57
C LEU A 343 -14.78 -1.54 25.21
N GLN A 344 -15.86 -2.32 25.18
CA GLN A 344 -16.60 -2.70 23.97
C GLN A 344 -17.28 -1.48 23.33
N VAL A 345 -16.92 -1.13 22.09
CA VAL A 345 -17.45 0.04 21.35
C VAL A 345 -18.42 -0.34 20.23
N THR A 346 -18.33 -1.52 19.64
CA THR A 346 -19.40 -2.05 18.76
C THR A 346 -20.46 -2.81 19.55
N ARG A 347 -21.68 -2.92 19.04
CA ARG A 347 -22.68 -3.84 19.61
C ARG A 347 -22.10 -5.27 19.64
N PRO A 348 -22.30 -6.03 20.72
CA PRO A 348 -21.96 -7.45 20.72
C PRO A 348 -22.58 -8.19 19.53
N PHE A 349 -21.87 -9.19 19.01
CA PHE A 349 -22.32 -10.02 17.91
C PHE A 349 -22.20 -11.52 18.28
N PRO A 350 -23.30 -12.25 18.46
CA PRO A 350 -24.69 -11.78 18.41
C PRO A 350 -25.01 -10.78 19.54
N PRO A 351 -26.07 -9.96 19.38
CA PRO A 351 -26.55 -9.09 20.45
C PRO A 351 -26.96 -9.89 21.68
N VAL A 352 -26.70 -9.36 22.88
CA VAL A 352 -27.08 -10.00 24.14
C VAL A 352 -28.56 -9.73 24.44
N GLU A 353 -29.39 -10.77 24.43
CA GLU A 353 -30.82 -10.64 24.71
C GLU A 353 -31.07 -10.00 26.09
N GLY A 354 -32.02 -9.07 26.14
CA GLY A 354 -32.36 -8.32 27.36
C GLY A 354 -31.39 -7.17 27.70
N VAL A 355 -30.26 -7.05 26.99
CA VAL A 355 -29.30 -5.94 27.14
C VAL A 355 -29.25 -5.11 25.85
N ASP A 356 -29.05 -5.77 24.72
CA ASP A 356 -28.93 -5.16 23.41
C ASP A 356 -30.23 -5.28 22.61
N ALA A 357 -30.46 -4.33 21.71
CA ALA A 357 -31.50 -4.50 20.71
C ALA A 357 -31.12 -5.67 19.79
N THR A 358 -31.99 -6.68 19.73
CA THR A 358 -31.83 -7.89 18.90
C THR A 358 -32.30 -7.68 17.46
N ASP A 359 -32.73 -6.45 17.12
CA ASP A 359 -33.14 -6.06 15.79
C ASP A 359 -31.98 -6.22 14.80
N HIS A 360 -32.30 -6.83 13.66
CA HIS A 360 -31.39 -6.92 12.50
C HIS A 360 -30.00 -7.44 12.91
N ALA A 361 -29.95 -8.45 13.79
CA ALA A 361 -28.73 -8.94 14.44
C ALA A 361 -27.60 -9.23 13.45
N SER A 362 -27.90 -9.91 12.33
CA SER A 362 -26.94 -10.24 11.27
C SER A 362 -26.72 -9.10 10.26
N MET A 363 -27.58 -8.09 10.20
CA MET A 363 -27.40 -6.96 9.27
C MET A 363 -26.47 -5.87 9.82
N HIS A 364 -26.25 -5.83 11.13
CA HIS A 364 -25.37 -4.83 11.74
C HIS A 364 -24.41 -5.49 12.75
N PRO A 365 -23.39 -6.22 12.26
CA PRO A 365 -22.53 -7.05 13.11
C PRO A 365 -21.38 -6.28 13.79
N GLY A 366 -21.25 -4.98 13.52
CA GLY A 366 -20.14 -4.15 13.97
C GLY A 366 -19.75 -3.19 12.87
N LEU A 367 -18.54 -3.34 12.30
CA LEU A 367 -18.06 -2.58 11.15
C LEU A 367 -18.16 -3.41 9.87
N SER A 368 -18.81 -2.92 8.82
CA SER A 368 -18.87 -3.66 7.53
C SER A 368 -19.10 -2.72 6.35
N MET A 369 -18.46 -3.00 5.21
CA MET A 369 -18.86 -2.40 3.94
C MET A 369 -20.17 -3.04 3.47
N GLY A 370 -21.19 -2.25 3.16
CA GLY A 370 -22.50 -2.77 2.75
C GLY A 370 -23.05 -2.03 1.54
N PHE A 371 -23.66 -2.78 0.61
CA PHE A 371 -24.33 -2.21 -0.55
C PHE A 371 -25.73 -2.80 -0.69
N ALA A 372 -26.76 -1.99 -0.46
CA ALA A 372 -28.14 -2.40 -0.71
C ALA A 372 -28.48 -2.55 -2.20
N ILE A 373 -27.71 -1.92 -3.10
CA ILE A 373 -27.89 -2.04 -4.56
C ILE A 373 -26.52 -2.04 -5.23
N LEU A 374 -25.99 -3.21 -5.55
CA LEU A 374 -24.83 -3.39 -6.45
C LEU A 374 -25.29 -4.21 -7.65
N ASN A 375 -25.29 -3.58 -8.83
CA ASN A 375 -25.81 -4.14 -10.08
C ASN A 375 -27.26 -4.69 -9.95
N GLY A 376 -28.07 -4.09 -9.08
CA GLY A 376 -29.44 -4.53 -8.78
C GLY A 376 -29.58 -5.52 -7.62
N VAL A 377 -28.47 -6.04 -7.09
CA VAL A 377 -28.43 -7.07 -6.05
C VAL A 377 -28.21 -6.45 -4.66
N ASN A 378 -28.92 -6.96 -3.64
CA ASN A 378 -28.82 -6.49 -2.27
C ASN A 378 -27.85 -7.34 -1.41
N PHE A 379 -26.77 -6.72 -0.94
CA PHE A 379 -25.79 -7.32 -0.02
C PHE A 379 -26.03 -6.91 1.45
N TRP A 380 -26.90 -5.93 1.69
CA TRP A 380 -27.18 -5.37 3.02
C TRP A 380 -27.99 -6.31 3.93
N HIS A 381 -29.05 -6.91 3.39
CA HIS A 381 -30.00 -7.71 4.15
C HIS A 381 -29.57 -9.17 4.35
N ASN A 382 -28.42 -9.58 3.77
CA ASN A 382 -27.92 -10.96 3.78
C ASN A 382 -28.90 -11.98 3.16
N ARG A 383 -29.58 -11.60 2.07
CA ARG A 383 -30.60 -12.48 1.43
C ARG A 383 -30.35 -12.78 -0.04
N GLU A 384 -29.78 -11.84 -0.78
CA GLU A 384 -29.61 -11.96 -2.23
C GLU A 384 -28.14 -12.23 -2.54
N GLY A 385 -27.32 -11.18 -2.52
CA GLY A 385 -25.90 -11.28 -2.83
C GLY A 385 -25.04 -11.79 -1.68
N ARG A 386 -23.84 -12.26 -2.03
CA ARG A 386 -22.81 -12.68 -1.08
C ARG A 386 -21.43 -12.20 -1.51
N VAL A 387 -20.61 -11.78 -0.56
CA VAL A 387 -19.19 -11.54 -0.78
C VAL A 387 -18.44 -12.83 -0.48
N VAL A 388 -17.74 -13.34 -1.48
CA VAL A 388 -16.93 -14.55 -1.39
C VAL A 388 -15.48 -14.12 -1.21
N HIS A 389 -14.85 -14.57 -0.13
CA HIS A 389 -13.42 -14.40 0.05
C HIS A 389 -12.64 -15.29 -0.94
N LEU A 390 -11.78 -14.66 -1.74
CA LEU A 390 -10.97 -15.34 -2.76
C LEU A 390 -9.57 -15.70 -2.25
N GLY A 391 -9.04 -14.95 -1.28
CA GLY A 391 -7.75 -15.22 -0.67
C GLY A 391 -7.13 -13.99 0.00
N TYR A 392 -5.97 -14.19 0.61
CA TYR A 392 -5.12 -13.15 1.19
C TYR A 392 -3.88 -12.96 0.33
N ASP A 393 -3.52 -11.71 0.02
CA ASP A 393 -2.34 -11.44 -0.83
C ASP A 393 -1.04 -11.39 -0.01
N ALA A 394 -1.08 -10.74 1.17
CA ALA A 394 0.02 -10.69 2.12
C ALA A 394 -0.46 -10.08 3.46
N MET A 395 0.14 -10.53 4.56
CA MET A 395 0.24 -9.73 5.79
C MET A 395 1.62 -9.09 5.83
N LYS A 396 1.68 -7.84 6.27
CA LYS A 396 2.95 -7.11 6.42
C LYS A 396 2.91 -6.26 7.68
N THR A 397 4.08 -6.06 8.25
CA THR A 397 4.34 -5.07 9.29
C THR A 397 5.40 -4.09 8.80
N GLN A 398 5.11 -2.81 8.98
CA GLN A 398 6.07 -1.73 8.74
C GLN A 398 5.94 -0.71 9.87
N GLY A 399 6.95 -0.65 10.75
CA GLY A 399 6.89 0.21 11.93
C GLY A 399 5.74 -0.18 12.87
N LEU A 400 4.81 0.75 13.11
CA LEU A 400 3.62 0.54 13.96
C LEU A 400 2.35 0.16 13.18
N VAL A 401 2.46 -0.24 11.91
CA VAL A 401 1.32 -0.54 11.05
C VAL A 401 1.20 -2.04 10.82
N LEU A 402 0.05 -2.62 11.21
CA LEU A 402 -0.36 -3.97 10.85
C LEU A 402 -1.22 -3.90 9.58
N THR A 403 -0.85 -4.62 8.52
CA THR A 403 -1.59 -4.62 7.25
C THR A 403 -2.20 -5.99 6.93
N LEU A 404 -3.48 -6.01 6.58
CA LEU A 404 -4.22 -7.17 6.10
C LEU A 404 -4.77 -6.92 4.70
N ASN A 405 -4.27 -7.64 3.70
CA ASN A 405 -4.74 -7.57 2.33
C ASN A 405 -5.56 -8.80 1.94
N LEU A 406 -6.72 -8.61 1.34
CA LEU A 406 -7.59 -9.68 0.89
C LEU A 406 -8.29 -9.38 -0.43
N GLN A 407 -8.53 -10.44 -1.18
CA GLN A 407 -9.28 -10.45 -2.43
C GLN A 407 -10.66 -11.04 -2.18
N GLN A 408 -11.67 -10.43 -2.79
CA GLN A 408 -13.06 -10.80 -2.62
C GLN A 408 -13.83 -10.69 -3.94
N ALA A 409 -14.95 -11.39 -4.03
CA ALA A 409 -15.89 -11.32 -5.15
C ALA A 409 -17.30 -11.05 -4.64
N TYR A 410 -17.96 -10.05 -5.23
CA TYR A 410 -19.39 -9.85 -5.04
C TYR A 410 -20.13 -10.74 -6.02
N VAL A 411 -20.90 -11.70 -5.51
CA VAL A 411 -21.67 -12.64 -6.33
C VAL A 411 -23.16 -12.50 -6.07
N ASP A 412 -23.96 -12.71 -7.11
CA ASP A 412 -25.42 -12.82 -7.03
C ASP A 412 -25.84 -14.21 -6.49
N ALA A 413 -27.14 -14.40 -6.24
CA ALA A 413 -27.74 -15.62 -5.74
C ALA A 413 -27.54 -16.83 -6.67
N ASP A 414 -27.38 -16.60 -7.97
CA ASP A 414 -27.07 -17.63 -8.97
C ASP A 414 -25.56 -17.98 -9.06
N GLY A 415 -24.72 -17.29 -8.27
CA GLY A 415 -23.28 -17.46 -8.25
C GLY A 415 -22.53 -16.64 -9.29
N SER A 416 -23.21 -15.85 -10.13
CA SER A 416 -22.56 -14.96 -11.08
C SER A 416 -21.79 -13.85 -10.36
N GLN A 417 -20.54 -13.63 -10.77
CA GLN A 417 -19.71 -12.58 -10.22
C GLN A 417 -20.08 -11.22 -10.83
N LEU A 418 -20.41 -10.25 -9.98
CA LEU A 418 -20.72 -8.87 -10.36
C LEU A 418 -19.44 -8.04 -10.47
N CYS A 419 -18.58 -8.11 -9.46
CA CYS A 419 -17.27 -7.48 -9.44
C CYS A 419 -16.33 -8.17 -8.43
N LYS A 420 -15.04 -7.86 -8.51
CA LYS A 420 -14.03 -8.19 -7.51
C LYS A 420 -13.75 -6.97 -6.65
N GLU A 421 -13.32 -7.22 -5.41
CA GLU A 421 -12.79 -6.21 -4.49
C GLU A 421 -11.40 -6.64 -4.04
N THR A 422 -10.41 -5.77 -4.25
CA THR A 422 -9.15 -5.81 -3.50
C THR A 422 -9.30 -4.91 -2.28
N LEU A 423 -9.10 -5.45 -1.10
CA LEU A 423 -9.36 -4.78 0.17
C LEU A 423 -8.10 -4.79 1.04
N GLU A 424 -7.68 -3.61 1.48
CA GLU A 424 -6.58 -3.42 2.42
C GLU A 424 -7.11 -2.85 3.74
N TYR A 425 -6.77 -3.51 4.85
CA TYR A 425 -6.87 -2.92 6.18
C TYR A 425 -5.49 -2.52 6.69
N ARG A 426 -5.33 -1.28 7.14
CA ARG A 426 -4.17 -0.83 7.93
C ARG A 426 -4.61 -0.52 9.36
N ILE A 427 -3.99 -1.17 10.33
CA ILE A 427 -4.30 -0.99 11.76
C ILE A 427 -3.11 -0.32 12.43
N VAL A 428 -3.35 0.83 13.04
CA VAL A 428 -2.29 1.70 13.59
C VAL A 428 -2.63 2.11 15.03
N PRO A 429 -1.96 1.52 16.03
CA PRO A 429 -2.02 1.98 17.41
C PRO A 429 -1.61 3.45 17.52
N ASN A 430 -2.28 4.21 18.39
CA ASN A 430 -1.96 5.62 18.60
C ASN A 430 -2.33 6.08 20.01
N THR A 431 -2.03 7.34 20.33
CA THR A 431 -2.21 7.90 21.68
C THR A 431 -3.66 7.94 22.14
N ASP A 432 -4.62 8.01 21.20
CA ASP A 432 -6.05 8.11 21.50
C ASP A 432 -6.70 6.71 21.56
N GLY A 433 -6.04 5.71 21.00
CA GLY A 433 -6.54 4.35 20.86
C GLY A 433 -5.86 3.63 19.71
N TYR A 434 -6.60 3.38 18.63
CA TYR A 434 -6.05 2.86 17.38
C TYR A 434 -6.97 3.17 16.20
N LEU A 435 -6.38 3.24 15.02
CA LEU A 435 -7.07 3.48 13.76
C LEU A 435 -7.15 2.18 12.96
N ILE A 436 -8.33 1.88 12.41
CA ILE A 436 -8.52 0.92 11.33
C ILE A 436 -8.80 1.71 10.06
N SER A 437 -7.85 1.76 9.13
CA SER A 437 -8.06 2.27 7.78
C SER A 437 -8.45 1.13 6.84
N GLN A 438 -9.35 1.42 5.92
CA GLN A 438 -9.85 0.51 4.90
C GLN A 438 -9.72 1.16 3.51
N GLU A 439 -9.10 0.48 2.56
CA GLU A 439 -9.14 0.81 1.14
C GLU A 439 -9.75 -0.35 0.35
N SER A 440 -10.84 -0.08 -0.36
CA SER A 440 -11.59 -1.03 -1.18
C SER A 440 -11.51 -0.62 -2.64
N MET A 441 -10.96 -1.48 -3.50
CA MET A 441 -10.84 -1.28 -4.95
C MET A 441 -11.74 -2.27 -5.69
N PHE A 442 -12.81 -1.77 -6.31
CA PHE A 442 -13.79 -2.58 -7.03
C PHE A 442 -13.55 -2.56 -8.53
N SER A 443 -13.50 -3.72 -9.18
CA SER A 443 -13.29 -3.84 -10.64
C SER A 443 -13.97 -5.07 -11.25
N ALA A 444 -14.22 -5.04 -12.56
CA ALA A 444 -14.76 -6.17 -13.31
C ALA A 444 -14.47 -6.06 -14.82
N ASP A 445 -14.48 -7.18 -15.53
CA ASP A 445 -14.34 -7.22 -17.00
C ASP A 445 -15.61 -6.79 -17.76
N LYS A 446 -16.72 -6.63 -17.04
CA LYS A 446 -18.01 -6.16 -17.54
C LYS A 446 -18.40 -4.89 -16.78
N PRO A 447 -19.22 -4.01 -17.36
CA PRO A 447 -19.68 -2.86 -16.61
C PRO A 447 -20.54 -3.31 -15.44
N PHE A 448 -20.41 -2.63 -14.31
CA PHE A 448 -21.26 -2.80 -13.14
C PHE A 448 -21.56 -1.43 -12.54
N TYR A 449 -22.54 -1.36 -11.62
CA TYR A 449 -22.91 -0.08 -11.02
C TYR A 449 -23.29 -0.19 -9.55
N PHE A 450 -23.10 0.91 -8.83
CA PHE A 450 -23.66 1.13 -7.51
C PHE A 450 -24.95 1.95 -7.64
N GLY A 451 -26.04 1.47 -7.04
CA GLY A 451 -27.31 2.18 -7.01
C GLY A 451 -27.38 3.25 -5.92
N VAL A 452 -28.55 3.84 -5.76
CA VAL A 452 -28.82 4.85 -4.73
C VAL A 452 -29.74 4.28 -3.66
N LYS A 453 -29.19 4.17 -2.44
CA LYS A 453 -29.90 3.77 -1.24
C LYS A 453 -29.16 4.30 -0.02
N GLU A 454 -29.87 4.50 1.09
CA GLU A 454 -29.26 4.97 2.33
C GLU A 454 -28.29 3.97 2.97
N GLU A 455 -28.48 2.67 2.73
CA GLU A 455 -27.60 1.61 3.23
C GLU A 455 -26.49 1.23 2.22
N MET A 456 -25.66 2.20 1.87
CA MET A 456 -24.54 2.04 0.92
C MET A 456 -23.26 2.64 1.51
N GLY A 457 -22.18 1.87 1.64
CA GLY A 457 -20.88 2.33 2.16
C GLY A 457 -20.46 1.67 3.47
N LEU A 458 -19.46 2.27 4.16
CA LEU A 458 -18.91 1.70 5.39
C LEU A 458 -19.86 1.98 6.55
N THR A 459 -20.28 0.92 7.23
CA THR A 459 -21.25 0.95 8.33
C THR A 459 -20.59 0.65 9.65
N MET A 460 -21.07 1.29 10.71
CA MET A 460 -20.82 0.91 12.10
C MET A 460 -22.11 0.72 12.89
N ARG A 461 -22.09 -0.24 13.83
CA ARG A 461 -23.09 -0.43 14.88
C ARG A 461 -22.44 -0.32 16.25
N VAL A 462 -22.77 0.74 16.99
CA VAL A 462 -22.17 1.01 18.31
C VAL A 462 -22.79 0.18 19.43
N ALA A 463 -22.04 0.00 20.52
CA ALA A 463 -22.49 -0.67 21.73
C ALA A 463 -23.65 0.08 22.39
N THR A 464 -24.54 -0.66 23.06
CA THR A 464 -25.76 -0.10 23.71
C THR A 464 -25.49 1.14 24.60
N PRO A 465 -24.43 1.20 25.43
CA PRO A 465 -24.11 2.40 26.21
C PRO A 465 -23.83 3.66 25.38
N LEU A 466 -23.38 3.50 24.13
CA LEU A 466 -23.07 4.60 23.23
C LEU A 466 -24.27 5.05 22.41
N VAL A 467 -25.37 4.29 22.38
CA VAL A 467 -26.55 4.58 21.57
C VAL A 467 -27.26 5.84 22.11
N VAL A 468 -27.52 6.84 21.26
CA VAL A 468 -28.22 8.08 21.66
C VAL A 468 -29.58 7.79 22.29
N ARG A 469 -30.41 6.93 21.67
CA ARG A 469 -31.74 6.56 22.17
C ARG A 469 -31.73 5.71 23.44
N SER A 470 -30.58 5.18 23.87
CA SER A 470 -30.51 4.46 25.15
C SER A 470 -30.75 5.38 26.35
N GLY A 471 -30.53 6.70 26.18
CA GLY A 471 -30.57 7.66 27.27
C GLY A 471 -29.35 7.62 28.19
N LEU A 472 -28.31 6.83 27.85
CA LEU A 472 -27.09 6.65 28.66
C LEU A 472 -25.99 7.68 28.37
N GLY A 473 -26.31 8.73 27.61
CA GLY A 473 -25.38 9.83 27.31
C GLY A 473 -24.56 9.66 26.01
N GLY A 474 -24.98 8.75 25.12
CA GLY A 474 -24.43 8.63 23.78
C GLY A 474 -24.70 9.85 22.89
N ARG A 475 -23.79 10.15 21.97
CA ARG A 475 -23.87 11.29 21.02
C ARG A 475 -23.29 10.93 19.66
N ILE A 476 -23.86 11.50 18.60
CA ILE A 476 -23.23 11.58 17.26
C ILE A 476 -22.80 13.03 17.02
N LEU A 477 -21.58 13.25 16.54
CA LEU A 477 -21.04 14.56 16.15
C LEU A 477 -20.42 14.48 14.75
N ASN A 478 -20.53 15.53 13.93
CA ASN A 478 -19.78 15.65 12.68
C ASN A 478 -18.89 16.90 12.64
N GLY A 479 -18.07 17.02 11.59
CA GLY A 479 -17.15 18.14 11.37
C GLY A 479 -17.81 19.52 11.30
N GLN A 480 -19.09 19.57 10.93
CA GLN A 480 -19.87 20.80 10.87
C GLN A 480 -20.58 21.16 12.19
N GLY A 481 -20.36 20.40 13.27
CA GLY A 481 -21.00 20.63 14.57
C GLY A 481 -22.47 20.19 14.64
N GLY A 482 -22.94 19.43 13.67
CA GLY A 482 -24.23 18.75 13.71
C GLY A 482 -24.23 17.63 14.75
N GLU A 483 -25.28 17.58 15.56
CA GLU A 483 -25.42 16.59 16.62
C GLU A 483 -26.60 15.63 16.37
N ASN A 484 -26.36 14.34 16.65
CA ASN A 484 -27.34 13.25 16.58
C ASN A 484 -28.01 13.13 15.20
N GLU A 485 -28.99 12.25 15.06
CA GLU A 485 -29.67 11.96 13.79
C GLU A 485 -30.21 13.24 13.13
N LYS A 486 -30.79 14.16 13.92
CA LYS A 486 -31.30 15.44 13.44
C LYS A 486 -30.22 16.33 12.79
N GLY A 487 -29.01 16.34 13.35
CA GLY A 487 -27.92 17.20 12.89
C GLY A 487 -27.01 16.55 11.85
N THR A 488 -27.02 15.23 11.73
CA THR A 488 -26.02 14.49 10.93
C THR A 488 -26.61 13.71 9.76
N TRP A 489 -27.87 13.27 9.81
CA TRP A 489 -28.45 12.46 8.75
C TRP A 489 -28.56 13.24 7.44
N GLY A 490 -28.11 12.64 6.34
CA GLY A 490 -28.15 13.25 5.01
C GLY A 490 -27.15 14.40 4.81
N LYS A 491 -26.29 14.69 5.80
CA LYS A 491 -25.28 15.75 5.71
C LYS A 491 -23.98 15.21 5.15
N VAL A 492 -23.48 15.87 4.11
CA VAL A 492 -22.14 15.62 3.57
C VAL A 492 -21.11 16.15 4.55
N ASP A 493 -20.12 15.34 4.93
CA ASP A 493 -19.03 15.74 5.82
C ASP A 493 -17.80 14.83 5.63
N GLN A 494 -16.71 15.15 6.33
CA GLN A 494 -15.47 14.40 6.29
C GLN A 494 -15.42 13.27 7.33
N TRP A 495 -16.15 13.42 8.43
CA TRP A 495 -16.16 12.45 9.52
C TRP A 495 -17.39 12.58 10.42
N TRP A 496 -17.69 11.48 11.12
CA TRP A 496 -18.75 11.38 12.13
C TRP A 496 -18.24 10.55 13.31
N ASP A 497 -18.30 11.12 14.50
CA ASP A 497 -17.97 10.46 15.75
C ASP A 497 -19.23 9.99 16.47
N TYR A 498 -19.30 8.70 16.80
CA TYR A 498 -20.35 8.13 17.63
C TYR A 498 -19.74 7.62 18.94
N SER A 499 -19.99 8.36 20.02
CA SER A 499 -19.27 8.23 21.29
C SER A 499 -20.17 8.44 22.51
N GLY A 500 -19.66 8.09 23.68
CA GLY A 500 -20.39 8.11 24.94
C GLY A 500 -19.52 7.64 26.10
N THR A 501 -20.12 7.51 27.28
CA THR A 501 -19.37 7.10 28.49
C THR A 501 -19.58 5.62 28.79
N ILE A 502 -18.48 4.88 28.91
CA ILE A 502 -18.46 3.49 29.40
C ILE A 502 -17.52 3.42 30.60
N GLN A 503 -18.00 2.95 31.74
CA GLN A 503 -17.21 2.80 32.98
C GLN A 503 -16.43 4.07 33.37
N GLY A 504 -17.04 5.26 33.18
CA GLY A 504 -16.42 6.54 33.51
C GLY A 504 -15.33 7.01 32.54
N GLN A 505 -15.21 6.39 31.37
CA GLN A 505 -14.33 6.81 30.29
C GLN A 505 -15.15 7.23 29.08
N TRP A 506 -14.74 8.30 28.40
CA TRP A 506 -15.31 8.67 27.12
C TRP A 506 -14.71 7.81 26.02
N VAL A 507 -15.53 7.07 25.30
CA VAL A 507 -15.09 6.14 24.26
C VAL A 507 -16.00 6.23 23.05
N GLY A 508 -15.48 5.84 21.89
CA GLY A 508 -16.30 5.83 20.68
C GLY A 508 -15.57 5.36 19.44
N MET A 509 -16.28 5.54 18.32
CA MET A 509 -15.76 5.29 16.99
C MET A 509 -16.00 6.52 16.11
N GLN A 510 -14.92 7.08 15.58
CA GLN A 510 -14.99 8.12 14.55
C GLN A 510 -14.81 7.50 13.17
N LEU A 511 -15.88 7.54 12.37
CA LEU A 511 -15.90 7.11 10.98
C LEU A 511 -15.51 8.28 10.06
N MET A 512 -14.58 8.07 9.15
CA MET A 512 -13.95 9.11 8.33
C MET A 512 -13.94 8.70 6.85
N THR A 513 -14.26 9.62 5.95
CA THR A 513 -14.13 9.41 4.49
C THR A 513 -12.74 9.82 4.02
N GLY A 514 -12.16 9.07 3.08
CA GLY A 514 -10.78 9.24 2.61
C GLY A 514 -10.61 10.04 1.32
N PRO A 515 -9.35 10.35 0.96
CA PRO A 515 -9.02 10.99 -0.30
C PRO A 515 -9.52 10.21 -1.52
N GLY A 516 -10.08 10.93 -2.48
CA GLY A 516 -10.60 10.36 -3.73
C GLY A 516 -12.03 9.81 -3.64
N ASN A 517 -12.61 9.70 -2.43
CA ASN A 517 -14.02 9.38 -2.33
C ASN A 517 -14.90 10.51 -2.90
N PRO A 518 -16.06 10.18 -3.49
CA PRO A 518 -17.09 11.16 -3.74
C PRO A 518 -17.59 11.82 -2.43
N ASP A 519 -18.33 12.93 -2.57
CA ASP A 519 -19.04 13.58 -1.47
C ASP A 519 -19.82 12.54 -0.65
N THR A 520 -19.38 12.37 0.60
CA THR A 520 -19.88 11.32 1.49
C THR A 520 -20.84 11.93 2.50
N TRP A 521 -22.03 11.33 2.66
CA TRP A 521 -23.02 11.74 3.64
C TRP A 521 -23.33 10.63 4.64
N ALA A 522 -23.83 10.97 5.84
CA ALA A 522 -24.17 9.96 6.84
C ALA A 522 -25.64 9.51 6.76
N HIS A 523 -25.88 8.20 6.66
CA HIS A 523 -27.10 7.60 7.18
C HIS A 523 -26.86 7.30 8.67
N SER A 524 -27.08 8.30 9.53
CA SER A 524 -26.96 8.18 10.98
C SER A 524 -28.31 7.94 11.64
N ARG A 525 -28.33 7.10 12.67
CA ARG A 525 -29.54 6.77 13.43
C ARG A 525 -29.25 6.78 14.92
N ASP A 526 -30.11 7.45 15.67
CA ASP A 526 -29.96 7.56 17.11
C ASP A 526 -30.11 6.21 17.83
N TYR A 527 -30.56 5.15 17.14
CA TYR A 527 -30.60 3.78 17.66
C TYR A 527 -29.30 2.98 17.48
N GLY A 528 -28.24 3.58 16.92
CA GLY A 528 -26.89 3.02 16.99
C GLY A 528 -26.23 2.66 15.66
N VAL A 529 -26.86 2.94 14.52
CA VAL A 529 -26.29 2.70 13.18
C VAL A 529 -25.75 4.01 12.61
N LEU A 530 -24.58 3.95 11.96
CA LEU A 530 -24.08 5.01 11.11
C LEU A 530 -23.45 4.42 9.85
N VAL A 531 -23.80 4.94 8.68
CA VAL A 531 -23.19 4.59 7.39
C VAL A 531 -22.57 5.82 6.76
N ALA A 532 -21.27 5.79 6.44
CA ALA A 532 -20.64 6.78 5.58
C ALA A 532 -20.90 6.40 4.12
N ASN A 533 -21.78 7.15 3.47
CA ASN A 533 -22.34 6.82 2.16
C ASN A 533 -21.77 7.74 1.07
N PRO A 534 -20.91 7.22 0.17
CA PRO A 534 -20.28 8.00 -0.90
C PRO A 534 -21.14 8.08 -2.18
N PHE A 535 -22.40 7.66 -2.13
CA PHE A 535 -23.30 7.64 -3.29
C PHE A 535 -24.34 8.75 -3.18
N PRO A 536 -25.04 9.12 -4.28
CA PRO A 536 -26.04 10.18 -4.22
C PRO A 536 -27.07 9.96 -3.10
N LEU A 537 -27.44 11.05 -2.41
CA LEU A 537 -28.38 11.01 -1.30
C LEU A 537 -29.68 10.28 -1.66
N ASP A 538 -30.18 9.38 -0.80
CA ASP A 538 -31.42 8.61 -1.01
C ASP A 538 -32.68 9.49 -0.84
N ILE A 539 -32.92 10.31 -1.85
CA ILE A 539 -34.14 11.07 -2.05
C ILE A 539 -34.80 10.65 -3.36
N LYS A 540 -36.11 10.85 -3.46
CA LYS A 540 -36.92 10.45 -4.64
C LYS A 540 -36.29 10.85 -5.98
N ALA A 541 -35.70 12.04 -6.07
CA ALA A 541 -35.07 12.55 -7.29
C ALA A 541 -33.77 11.84 -7.69
N ASN A 542 -33.11 11.14 -6.76
CA ASN A 542 -31.84 10.47 -7.00
C ASN A 542 -31.98 8.94 -7.15
N ARG A 543 -33.11 8.33 -6.75
CA ARG A 543 -33.26 6.86 -6.69
C ARG A 543 -33.07 6.13 -8.02
N SER A 544 -33.22 6.81 -9.15
CA SER A 544 -32.96 6.25 -10.48
C SER A 544 -31.52 6.44 -10.96
N LYS A 545 -30.69 7.20 -10.23
CA LYS A 545 -29.28 7.40 -10.56
C LYS A 545 -28.47 6.16 -10.19
N ARG A 546 -27.31 6.03 -10.84
CA ARG A 546 -26.33 4.98 -10.60
C ARG A 546 -24.91 5.53 -10.82
N VAL A 547 -23.96 5.00 -10.08
CA VAL A 547 -22.52 5.21 -10.32
C VAL A 547 -22.03 4.03 -11.13
N GLU A 548 -21.77 4.25 -12.41
CA GLU A 548 -21.31 3.24 -13.36
C GLU A 548 -19.79 3.08 -13.26
N VAL A 549 -19.32 1.84 -13.31
CA VAL A 549 -17.91 1.51 -13.40
C VAL A 549 -17.70 0.78 -14.74
N PRO A 550 -16.96 1.38 -15.69
CA PRO A 550 -16.66 0.74 -16.97
C PRO A 550 -15.84 -0.55 -16.82
N PRO A 551 -15.88 -1.44 -17.83
CA PRO A 551 -15.02 -2.62 -17.89
C PRO A 551 -13.54 -2.28 -17.70
N GLY A 552 -12.85 -3.00 -16.82
CA GLY A 552 -11.42 -2.84 -16.54
C GLY A 552 -11.06 -1.59 -15.73
N GLU A 553 -12.00 -0.68 -15.48
CA GLU A 553 -11.78 0.45 -14.58
C GLU A 553 -11.94 0.02 -13.11
N THR A 554 -11.27 0.75 -12.22
CA THR A 554 -11.34 0.51 -10.79
C THR A 554 -12.06 1.67 -10.10
N PHE A 555 -13.05 1.34 -9.28
CA PHE A 555 -13.70 2.28 -8.37
C PHE A 555 -13.15 2.08 -6.96
N THR A 556 -12.51 3.11 -6.41
CA THR A 556 -11.86 3.02 -5.08
C THR A 556 -12.65 3.77 -4.02
N LEU A 557 -12.84 3.13 -2.87
CA LEU A 557 -13.39 3.73 -1.66
C LEU A 557 -12.40 3.61 -0.50
N ARG A 558 -12.13 4.71 0.18
CA ARG A 558 -11.21 4.78 1.34
C ARG A 558 -11.93 5.27 2.58
N PHE A 559 -11.80 4.56 3.68
CA PHE A 559 -12.39 4.97 4.95
C PHE A 559 -11.43 4.76 6.12
N GLY A 560 -11.65 5.49 7.19
CA GLY A 560 -10.98 5.31 8.48
C GLY A 560 -11.98 5.15 9.60
N VAL A 561 -11.65 4.33 10.58
CA VAL A 561 -12.38 4.20 11.85
C VAL A 561 -11.39 4.34 13.00
N GLN A 562 -11.39 5.48 13.67
CA GLN A 562 -10.62 5.66 14.90
C GLN A 562 -11.43 5.12 16.07
N ILE A 563 -10.89 4.12 16.77
CA ILE A 563 -11.39 3.66 18.05
C ILE A 563 -10.67 4.48 19.11
N HIS A 564 -11.40 5.23 19.93
CA HIS A 564 -10.80 6.16 20.88
C HIS A 564 -11.27 5.97 22.32
N GLN A 565 -10.42 6.38 23.26
CA GLN A 565 -10.68 6.38 24.69
C GLN A 565 -10.00 7.55 25.39
N HIS A 566 -10.77 8.28 26.19
CA HIS A 566 -10.34 9.47 26.92
C HIS A 566 -10.98 9.53 28.31
N LEU A 567 -10.45 10.38 29.18
CA LEU A 567 -11.04 10.65 30.49
C LEU A 567 -12.45 11.26 30.37
N ASP A 568 -12.63 12.17 29.42
CA ASP A 568 -13.89 12.84 29.12
C ASP A 568 -13.97 13.25 27.64
N ALA A 569 -15.12 13.80 27.24
CA ALA A 569 -15.37 14.21 25.87
C ALA A 569 -14.47 15.34 25.36
N GLN A 570 -13.87 16.16 26.24
CA GLN A 570 -12.98 17.25 25.85
C GLN A 570 -11.57 16.73 25.50
N GLY A 571 -11.23 15.54 25.99
CA GLY A 571 -9.95 14.90 25.69
C GLY A 571 -9.81 14.38 24.26
N PHE A 572 -10.91 14.24 23.50
CA PHE A 572 -10.88 13.77 22.12
C PHE A 572 -10.96 14.94 21.14
N ASP A 573 -9.93 15.11 20.29
CA ASP A 573 -9.94 16.04 19.16
C ASP A 573 -10.22 15.27 17.85
N PRO A 574 -11.48 15.27 17.36
CA PRO A 574 -11.84 14.55 16.14
C PRO A 574 -11.16 15.13 14.89
N ALA A 575 -10.78 16.41 14.89
CA ALA A 575 -10.08 17.02 13.76
C ALA A 575 -8.60 16.62 13.74
N GLN A 576 -7.95 16.48 14.90
CA GLN A 576 -6.62 15.87 15.00
C GLN A 576 -6.63 14.40 14.57
N SER A 577 -7.63 13.63 15.03
CA SER A 577 -7.81 12.24 14.62
C SER A 577 -7.99 12.11 13.09
N TYR A 578 -8.80 12.97 12.47
CA TYR A 578 -8.95 12.99 11.02
C TYR A 578 -7.64 13.34 10.28
N ARG A 579 -6.86 14.31 10.77
CA ARG A 579 -5.53 14.61 10.21
C ARG A 579 -4.57 13.42 10.30
N ARG A 580 -4.62 12.66 11.40
CA ARG A 580 -3.83 11.42 11.56
C ARG A 580 -4.23 10.38 10.51
N TYR A 581 -5.53 10.16 10.32
CA TYR A 581 -6.01 9.27 9.27
C TYR A 581 -5.48 9.70 7.89
N LEU A 582 -5.60 10.99 7.53
CA LEU A 582 -5.07 11.49 6.27
C LEU A 582 -3.57 11.26 6.11
N SER A 583 -2.76 11.40 7.17
CA SER A 583 -1.31 11.12 7.09
C SER A 583 -0.99 9.65 6.82
N ILE A 584 -1.84 8.72 7.22
CA ILE A 584 -1.64 7.28 7.05
C ILE A 584 -2.01 6.84 5.63
N VAL A 585 -3.08 7.41 5.08
CA VAL A 585 -3.53 7.09 3.70
C VAL A 585 -2.85 7.93 2.61
N SER A 586 -2.12 8.99 2.98
CA SER A 586 -1.31 9.79 2.04
C SER A 586 0.14 9.33 1.95
N GLN A 587 0.56 8.36 2.76
CA GLN A 587 1.87 7.71 2.65
C GLN A 587 1.76 6.54 1.67
N PRO A 588 2.57 6.54 0.58
CA PRO A 588 2.50 5.54 -0.49
C PRO A 588 2.82 4.12 -0.02
#